data_AF-A0A945JVY4-F1
#
_entry.id   AF-A0A945JVY4-F1
#
_cell.length_a   1.000
_cell.length_b   1.000
_cell.length_c   1.000
_cell.angle_alpha   90.00
_cell.angle_beta   90.00
_cell.angle_gamma   90.00
#
_symmetry.space_group_name_H-M   'P 1'
#
loop_
_entity.id
_entity.type
_entity.pdbx_description
1 polymer ?
#
loop_
_entity_poly.entity_id
_entity_poly.type
_entity_poly.pdbx_seq_one_letter_code
_entity_poly.pdbx_strand_id
1 'polypeptide(L)' 'AGVRTERFNLDMTPTTARYVKVLLRNRKACPPWHGGAGGKAWVFTDEIVIE' A
#
# COMPACT_ATOMS: atom_id res chain seq x y z
N ALA A 1 19.52 2.53 1.88
CA ALA A 1 18.30 2.23 1.10
C ALA A 1 17.30 1.59 2.05
N GLY A 2 16.17 2.24 2.31
CA GLY A 2 15.27 1.86 3.41
C GLY A 2 13.86 1.53 2.93
N VAL A 3 13.11 0.86 3.81
CA VAL A 3 11.67 0.65 3.66
C VAL A 3 10.96 2.00 3.88
N ARG A 4 10.00 2.33 3.01
CA ARG A 4 9.08 3.45 3.24
C ARG A 4 7.86 2.89 3.98
N THR A 5 7.59 3.44 5.16
CA THR A 5 6.46 3.06 6.00
C THR A 5 5.53 4.24 6.15
N GLU A 6 4.25 4.07 5.79
CA GLU A 6 3.24 5.13 5.84
C GLU A 6 1.89 4.53 6.22
N ARG A 7 1.07 5.31 6.93
CA ARG A 7 -0.34 4.99 7.17
C ARG A 7 -1.19 5.60 6.05
N PHE A 8 -2.07 4.79 5.47
CA PHE A 8 -3.03 5.22 4.46
C PHE A 8 -4.43 5.26 5.07
N ASN A 9 -4.97 6.47 5.22
CA ASN A 9 -6.34 6.69 5.65
C ASN A 9 -7.17 7.18 4.46
N LEU A 10 -8.41 6.71 4.36
CA LEU A 10 -9.36 7.11 3.32
C LEU A 10 -10.68 7.50 3.97
N ASP A 11 -11.02 8.78 3.86
CA ASP A 11 -12.34 9.24 4.26
C ASP A 11 -13.35 8.89 3.15
N MET A 12 -14.38 8.13 3.51
CA MET A 12 -15.43 7.70 2.59
C MET A 12 -16.79 8.17 3.09
N THR A 13 -17.70 8.47 2.17
CA THR A 13 -19.10 8.69 2.53
C THR A 13 -19.64 7.43 3.24
N PRO A 14 -20.33 7.55 4.38
CA PRO A 14 -20.91 6.41 5.08
C PRO A 14 -21.76 5.56 4.14
N THR A 15 -21.41 4.27 4.02
CA THR A 15 -22.00 3.36 3.04
C THR A 15 -22.30 2.03 3.71
N THR A 16 -23.54 1.55 3.57
CA THR A 16 -23.92 0.20 4.01
C THR A 16 -23.44 -0.82 2.98
N ALA A 17 -22.52 -1.71 3.37
CA ALA A 17 -21.99 -2.76 2.51
C ALA A 17 -21.81 -4.08 3.25
N ARG A 18 -21.91 -5.20 2.53
CA ARG A 18 -21.63 -6.55 3.06
C ARG A 18 -20.19 -7.00 2.83
N TYR A 19 -19.54 -6.47 1.80
CA TYR A 19 -18.20 -6.87 1.38
C TYR A 19 -17.37 -5.64 1.05
N VAL A 20 -16.09 -5.69 1.42
CA VAL A 20 -15.11 -4.66 1.11
C VAL A 20 -13.95 -5.30 0.35
N LYS A 21 -13.61 -4.72 -0.80
CA LYS A 21 -12.48 -5.15 -1.63
C LYS A 21 -11.37 -4.13 -1.53
N VAL A 22 -10.22 -4.54 -1.01
CA VAL A 22 -9.03 -3.70 -0.93
C VAL A 22 -8.04 -4.08 -2.04
N LEU A 23 -7.59 -3.09 -2.81
CA LEU A 23 -6.63 -3.27 -3.89
C LEU A 23 -5.39 -2.40 -3.67
N LEU A 24 -4.27 -3.03 -3.30
CA LEU A 24 -2.99 -2.35 -3.19
C LEU A 24 -2.24 -2.42 -4.52
N ARG A 25 -1.77 -1.27 -5.02
CA ARG A 25 -0.93 -1.19 -6.22
C ARG A 25 0.47 -0.73 -5.83
N ASN A 26 1.47 -1.58 -6.08
CA ASN A 26 2.85 -1.22 -5.85
C ASN A 26 3.43 -0.38 -7.01
N ARG A 27 4.62 0.19 -6.80
CA ARG A 27 5.39 0.92 -7.83
C ARG A 27 6.04 0.03 -8.90
N LYS A 28 5.80 -1.28 -8.85
CA LYS A 28 6.40 -2.33 -9.69
C LYS A 28 7.92 -2.51 -9.52
N ALA A 29 8.72 -1.48 -9.82
CA ALA A 29 10.18 -1.54 -9.78
C ALA A 29 10.78 -0.50 -8.82
N CYS A 30 11.86 -0.88 -8.13
CA CYS A 30 12.60 0.01 -7.24
C CYS A 30 13.22 1.20 -7.99
N PRO A 31 13.29 2.40 -7.37
CA PRO A 31 13.80 3.62 -8.01
C PRO A 31 15.32 3.54 -8.19
N PRO A 32 15.89 4.39 -9.08
CA PRO A 32 17.34 4.46 -9.29
C PRO A 32 18.16 4.76 -8.03
N TRP A 33 17.60 5.51 -7.08
CA TRP A 33 18.27 5.86 -5.83
C TRP A 33 18.20 4.77 -4.74
N HIS A 34 17.52 3.66 -4.99
CA HIS A 34 17.37 2.57 -4.01
C HIS A 34 18.42 1.46 -4.24
N GLY A 35 18.90 0.84 -3.17
CA GLY A 35 19.91 -0.24 -3.24
C GLY A 35 19.46 -1.49 -3.99
N GLY A 36 18.16 -1.63 -4.24
CA GLY A 36 17.58 -2.65 -5.12
C GLY A 36 17.07 -2.12 -6.46
N ALA A 37 17.61 -1.00 -6.96
CA ALA A 37 17.18 -0.33 -8.20
C ALA A 37 16.93 -1.30 -9.37
N GLY A 38 15.83 -1.11 -10.09
CA GLY A 38 15.42 -1.99 -11.20
C GLY A 38 14.82 -3.34 -10.78
N GLY A 39 15.05 -3.78 -9.53
CA GLY A 39 14.42 -4.96 -8.96
C GLY A 39 12.93 -4.77 -8.65
N LYS A 40 12.23 -5.88 -8.38
CA LYS A 40 10.80 -5.86 -8.00
C LYS A 40 10.61 -5.14 -6.66
N ALA A 41 9.64 -4.24 -6.62
CA ALA A 41 9.19 -3.61 -5.39
C ALA A 41 8.10 -4.46 -4.73
N TRP A 42 8.10 -4.53 -3.41
CA TRP A 42 7.12 -5.29 -2.64
C TRP A 42 6.29 -4.34 -1.76
N VAL A 43 5.07 -4.74 -1.48
CA VAL A 43 4.17 -4.05 -0.54
C VAL A 43 3.84 -5.04 0.55
N PHE A 44 3.98 -4.60 1.79
CA PHE A 44 3.63 -5.34 2.99
C PHE A 44 2.70 -4.46 3.81
N THR A 45 1.68 -5.08 4.39
CA THR A 45 0.75 -4.44 5.34
C THR A 45 0.51 -5.42 6.47
N ASP A 46 0.39 -4.89 7.67
CA ASP A 46 0.03 -5.62 8.89
C ASP A 46 -1.49 -5.70 9.02
N GLU A 47 -2.16 -4.55 9.02
CA GLU A 47 -3.59 -4.44 9.32
C GLU A 47 -4.35 -3.61 8.28
N ILE A 48 -5.62 -3.97 8.10
CA ILE A 48 -6.61 -3.17 7.36
C ILE A 48 -7.78 -2.97 8.33
N VAL A 49 -8.00 -1.72 8.72
CA VAL A 49 -9.04 -1.33 9.68
C VAL A 49 -10.18 -0.64 8.93
N ILE A 50 -11.43 -0.99 9.28
CA ILE A 50 -12.66 -0.42 8.72
C ILE A 50 -13.53 0.00 9.91
N GLU A 51 -13.97 1.26 9.91
CA GLU A 51 -14.77 1.90 10.99
C GLU A 51 -16.12 2.40 10.47
#